data_AF-A0A836HQC0-F1
#
_entry.id   AF-A0A836HQC0-F1
#
_cell.length_a   1.000
_cell.length_b   1.000
_cell.length_c   1.000
_cell.angle_alpha   90.00
_cell.angle_beta   90.00
_cell.angle_gamma   90.00
#
_symmetry.space_group_name_H-M   'P 1'
#
loop_
_entity.id
_entity.type
_entity.pdbx_description
1 polymer ?
#
loop_
_entity_poly.entity_id
_entity_poly.type
_entity_poly.pdbx_seq_one_letter_code
_entity_poly.pdbx_strand_id
1 'polypeptide(L)'
;MEENYIEGNLGPIFNNAEPLSLPIVARILHEKRMGAEETDKIKSALIQPCCEAVDILQEDCSPESTVNSLHSKRLRLRADSGSFANAHLAGLEVDQNGYAVLSPDATMPPAAAPTAASRAERMKPFEIISLTMLRPTTTREAVELIPSLYRFEDAELDDVLGLLSF
;
A
#
# COMPACT_ATOMS: atom_id res chain seq x y z
N MET A 1 -8.74 18.15 -5.57
CA MET A 1 -8.17 16.92 -6.18
C MET A 1 -9.33 15.99 -6.40
N GLU A 2 -9.46 15.48 -7.61
CA GLU A 2 -10.47 14.50 -7.98
C GLU A 2 -10.08 13.13 -7.39
N GLU A 3 -11.08 12.35 -6.98
CA GLU A 3 -10.87 11.00 -6.43
C GLU A 3 -10.39 10.07 -7.55
N ASN A 4 -9.35 9.28 -7.28
CA ASN A 4 -8.86 8.27 -8.21
C ASN A 4 -8.62 6.97 -7.47
N TYR A 5 -9.65 6.11 -7.47
CA TYR A 5 -9.64 4.83 -6.78
C TYR A 5 -8.60 3.85 -7.35
N ILE A 6 -8.29 3.94 -8.65
CA ILE A 6 -7.29 3.08 -9.30
C ILE A 6 -5.90 3.39 -8.77
N GLU A 7 -5.58 4.66 -8.57
CA GLU A 7 -4.29 5.09 -8.00
C GLU A 7 -4.29 5.01 -6.46
N GLY A 8 -5.40 4.65 -5.83
CA GLY A 8 -5.53 4.66 -4.38
C GLY A 8 -5.55 6.07 -3.78
N ASN A 9 -6.13 7.02 -4.50
CA ASN A 9 -6.42 8.36 -4.02
C ASN A 9 -7.92 8.45 -3.69
N LEU A 10 -8.24 8.23 -2.42
CA LEU A 10 -9.62 8.15 -1.91
C LEU A 10 -10.22 9.53 -1.60
N GLY A 11 -9.54 10.61 -1.98
CA GLY A 11 -9.91 11.97 -1.63
C GLY A 11 -9.27 12.45 -0.30
N PRO A 12 -9.32 13.76 -0.02
CA PRO A 12 -8.52 14.39 1.03
C PRO A 12 -8.87 13.92 2.45
N ILE A 13 -10.13 13.56 2.70
CA ILE A 13 -10.57 13.10 4.03
C ILE A 13 -10.01 11.70 4.28
N PHE A 14 -10.15 10.80 3.31
CA PHE A 14 -9.79 9.39 3.46
C PHE A 14 -8.29 9.14 3.28
N ASN A 15 -7.58 9.95 2.49
CA ASN A 15 -6.13 9.87 2.37
C ASN A 15 -5.40 10.19 3.68
N ASN A 16 -6.02 10.99 4.56
CA ASN A 16 -5.47 11.35 5.86
C ASN A 16 -6.07 10.51 7.00
N ALA A 17 -7.06 9.67 6.71
CA ALA A 17 -7.66 8.79 7.70
C ALA A 17 -6.76 7.58 7.96
N GLU A 18 -6.74 7.12 9.21
CA GLU A 18 -6.09 5.87 9.60
C GLU A 18 -7.15 4.75 9.58
N PRO A 19 -7.14 3.87 8.57
CA PRO A 19 -8.08 2.76 8.51
C PRO A 19 -7.75 1.74 9.61
N LEU A 20 -8.77 1.24 10.28
CA LEU A 20 -8.64 0.23 11.32
C LEU A 20 -8.74 -1.18 10.71
N SER A 21 -7.97 -2.12 11.26
CA SER A 21 -8.11 -3.54 10.92
C SER A 21 -9.41 -4.12 11.48
N LEU A 22 -9.98 -5.12 10.81
CA LEU A 22 -11.21 -5.77 11.30
C LEU A 22 -11.08 -6.35 12.72
N PRO A 23 -9.96 -6.99 13.12
CA PRO A 23 -9.77 -7.43 14.49
C PRO A 23 -9.84 -6.29 15.53
N ILE A 24 -9.29 -5.12 15.21
CA ILE A 24 -9.39 -3.94 16.08
C ILE A 24 -10.84 -3.45 16.15
N VAL A 25 -11.52 -3.37 15.01
CA VAL A 25 -12.93 -2.95 14.94
C VAL A 25 -13.82 -3.91 15.76
N ALA A 26 -13.62 -5.22 15.63
CA ALA A 26 -14.34 -6.24 16.39
C ALA A 26 -14.18 -6.03 17.90
N ARG A 27 -12.94 -5.84 18.36
CA ARG A 27 -12.65 -5.57 19.78
C ARG A 27 -13.37 -4.30 20.27
N ILE A 28 -13.29 -3.20 19.51
CA ILE A 28 -13.94 -1.93 19.88
C ILE A 28 -15.46 -2.11 19.94
N LEU A 29 -16.06 -2.76 18.95
CA LEU A 29 -17.49 -3.00 18.91
C LEU A 29 -17.96 -3.88 20.07
N HIS A 30 -17.20 -4.92 20.41
CA HIS A 30 -17.50 -5.79 21.55
C HIS A 30 -17.45 -5.03 22.88
N GLU A 31 -16.41 -4.21 23.11
CA GLU A 31 -16.29 -3.36 24.30
C GLU A 31 -17.47 -2.37 24.40
N LYS A 32 -17.85 -1.75 23.28
CA LYS A 32 -18.99 -0.83 23.22
C LYS A 32 -20.32 -1.52 23.45
N ARG A 33 -20.50 -2.73 22.92
CA ARG A 33 -21.71 -3.54 23.14
C ARG A 33 -21.86 -3.90 24.62
N MET A 34 -20.81 -4.43 25.25
CA MET A 34 -20.84 -4.80 26.67
C MET A 34 -21.21 -3.61 27.56
N GLY A 35 -20.59 -2.44 27.34
CA GLY A 35 -20.95 -1.23 28.09
C GLY A 35 -22.37 -0.71 27.79
N ALA A 36 -22.88 -0.92 26.57
CA ALA A 36 -24.23 -0.54 26.19
C ALA A 36 -25.30 -1.50 26.75
N GLU A 37 -25.02 -2.80 26.87
CA GLU A 37 -25.94 -3.76 27.49
C GLU A 37 -26.26 -3.39 28.95
N GLU A 38 -25.28 -2.86 29.67
CA GLU A 38 -25.42 -2.42 31.06
C GLU A 38 -26.18 -1.10 31.22
N THR A 39 -26.16 -0.22 30.20
CA THR A 39 -26.61 1.18 30.34
C THR A 39 -27.78 1.56 29.43
N ASP A 40 -27.88 0.99 28.22
CA ASP A 40 -28.80 1.43 27.17
C ASP A 40 -29.08 0.33 26.12
N LYS A 41 -30.21 -0.34 26.28
CA LYS A 41 -30.66 -1.43 25.40
C LYS A 41 -30.85 -1.01 23.93
N ILE A 42 -31.17 0.26 23.66
CA ILE A 42 -31.37 0.73 22.28
C ILE A 42 -30.03 0.83 21.57
N LYS A 43 -28.99 1.33 22.26
CA LYS A 43 -27.63 1.36 21.71
C LYS A 43 -27.09 -0.04 21.45
N SER A 44 -27.31 -0.98 22.37
CA SER A 44 -26.92 -2.38 22.17
C SER A 44 -27.59 -2.98 20.93
N ALA A 45 -28.90 -2.77 20.75
CA ALA A 45 -29.63 -3.24 19.58
C ALA A 45 -29.13 -2.64 18.25
N LEU A 46 -28.62 -1.40 18.26
CA LEU A 46 -28.04 -0.75 17.08
C LEU A 46 -26.63 -1.25 16.75
N ILE A 47 -25.84 -1.61 17.77
CA ILE A 47 -24.46 -2.09 17.60
C ILE A 47 -24.44 -3.57 17.19
N GLN A 48 -25.41 -4.36 17.65
CA GLN A 48 -25.47 -5.80 17.46
C GLN A 48 -25.31 -6.26 15.98
N PRO A 49 -26.01 -5.67 14.98
CA PRO A 49 -25.83 -6.08 13.59
C PRO A 49 -24.41 -5.85 13.06
N CYS A 50 -23.75 -4.78 13.52
CA CYS A 50 -22.38 -4.50 13.14
C CYS A 50 -21.40 -5.49 13.80
N CYS A 51 -21.63 -5.87 15.06
CA CYS A 51 -20.85 -6.93 15.71
C CYS A 51 -20.95 -8.24 14.94
N GLU A 52 -22.17 -8.68 14.60
CA GLU A 52 -22.40 -9.94 13.88
C GLU A 52 -21.73 -9.95 12.50
N ALA A 53 -21.84 -8.84 11.75
CA ALA A 53 -21.19 -8.72 10.44
C ALA A 53 -19.65 -8.75 10.55
N VAL A 54 -19.08 -8.06 11.54
CA VAL A 54 -17.63 -8.03 11.76
C VAL A 54 -17.12 -9.38 12.28
N ASP A 55 -17.90 -10.06 13.13
CA ASP A 55 -17.54 -11.38 13.66
C ASP A 55 -17.41 -12.41 12.55
N ILE A 56 -18.31 -12.40 11.56
CA ILE A 56 -18.20 -13.28 10.38
C ILE A 56 -16.98 -12.91 9.52
N LEU A 57 -16.78 -11.62 9.25
CA LEU A 57 -15.72 -11.17 8.34
C LEU A 57 -14.31 -11.34 8.93
N GLN A 58 -14.16 -11.25 10.25
CA GLN A 58 -12.83 -11.32 10.88
C GLN A 58 -12.26 -12.74 10.95
N GLU A 59 -13.09 -13.79 10.85
CA GLU A 59 -12.65 -15.19 10.95
C GLU A 59 -11.55 -15.52 9.94
N ASP A 60 -11.67 -14.95 8.73
CA ASP A 60 -10.73 -15.16 7.65
C ASP A 60 -9.65 -14.07 7.56
N CYS A 61 -9.69 -13.02 8.37
CA CYS A 61 -8.76 -11.89 8.28
C CYS A 61 -7.38 -12.17 8.89
N SER A 62 -6.37 -11.43 8.43
CA SER A 62 -5.03 -11.51 9.01
C SER A 62 -4.97 -10.86 10.39
N PRO A 63 -4.13 -11.38 11.32
CA PRO A 63 -4.00 -10.81 12.65
C PRO A 63 -3.30 -9.45 12.62
N GLU A 64 -3.50 -8.68 13.68
CA GLU A 64 -2.95 -7.34 13.84
C GLU A 64 -1.41 -7.30 13.81
N SER A 65 -0.74 -8.38 14.22
CA SER A 65 0.72 -8.50 14.10
C SER A 65 1.20 -8.44 12.64
N THR A 66 0.43 -9.03 11.73
CA THR A 66 0.73 -9.03 10.29
C THR A 66 0.48 -7.64 9.70
N VAL A 67 -0.62 -6.98 10.08
CA VAL A 67 -0.91 -5.57 9.70
C VAL A 67 0.27 -4.67 10.06
N ASN A 68 0.74 -4.74 11.31
CA ASN A 68 1.88 -3.95 11.79
C ASN A 68 3.19 -4.27 11.04
N SER A 69 3.41 -5.54 10.70
CA SER A 69 4.56 -5.96 9.91
C SER A 69 4.52 -5.32 8.52
N LEU A 70 3.36 -5.32 7.85
CA LEU A 70 3.19 -4.71 6.53
C LEU A 70 3.33 -3.19 6.54
N HIS A 71 2.87 -2.50 7.59
CA HIS A 71 3.06 -1.04 7.72
C HIS A 71 4.53 -0.62 7.75
N SER A 72 5.42 -1.48 8.25
CA SER A 72 6.85 -1.21 8.31
C SER A 72 7.57 -1.46 6.98
N LYS A 73 6.97 -2.25 6.07
CA LYS A 73 7.60 -2.67 4.82
C LYS A 73 7.65 -1.55 3.79
N ARG A 74 8.77 -1.52 3.07
CA ARG A 74 8.96 -0.69 1.88
C ARG A 74 9.23 -1.62 0.72
N LEU A 75 8.42 -1.53 -0.31
CA LEU A 75 8.47 -2.40 -1.47
C LEU A 75 9.07 -1.64 -2.64
N ARG A 76 9.80 -2.34 -3.49
CA ARG A 76 10.39 -1.77 -4.71
C ARG A 76 9.29 -1.38 -5.70
N LEU A 77 9.41 -0.17 -6.24
CA LEU A 77 8.54 0.28 -7.32
C LEU A 77 8.95 -0.35 -8.65
N ARG A 78 7.96 -0.69 -9.46
CA ARG A 78 8.15 -1.19 -10.83
C ARG A 78 8.75 -0.08 -11.69
N ALA A 79 9.73 -0.45 -12.51
CA ALA A 79 10.50 0.50 -13.32
C ALA A 79 9.63 1.43 -14.18
N ASP A 80 8.48 0.96 -14.66
CA ASP A 80 7.60 1.70 -15.57
C ASP A 80 6.70 2.74 -14.90
N SER A 81 6.67 2.84 -13.56
CA SER A 81 5.71 3.68 -12.83
C SER A 81 6.12 5.15 -12.67
N GLY A 82 7.19 5.61 -13.31
CA GLY A 82 7.57 7.02 -13.29
C GLY A 82 8.90 7.33 -13.98
N SER A 83 8.80 8.03 -15.12
CA SER A 83 9.84 8.82 -15.80
C SER A 83 11.28 8.35 -15.59
N PHE A 84 11.77 7.55 -16.53
CA PHE A 84 13.19 7.27 -16.70
C PHE A 84 13.93 8.54 -17.17
N ALA A 85 14.16 9.48 -16.26
CA ALA A 85 15.31 10.36 -16.38
C ALA A 85 16.54 9.50 -16.10
N ASN A 86 17.09 8.90 -17.15
CA ASN A 86 18.38 8.23 -17.10
C ASN A 86 19.39 9.20 -16.47
N ALA A 87 19.73 8.99 -15.20
CA ALA A 87 20.70 9.83 -14.50
C ALA A 87 22.07 9.84 -15.22
N HIS A 88 22.34 8.80 -16.01
CA HIS A 88 23.51 8.65 -16.89
C HIS A 88 23.42 9.45 -18.20
N LEU A 89 22.23 9.90 -18.63
CA LEU A 89 22.03 10.73 -19.82
C LEU A 89 21.85 12.21 -19.47
N ALA A 90 21.90 12.59 -18.19
CA ALA A 90 21.71 13.97 -17.74
C ALA A 90 22.77 14.96 -18.28
N GLY A 91 23.87 14.46 -18.85
CA GLY A 91 24.92 15.26 -19.49
C GLY A 91 25.05 15.06 -21.01
N LEU A 92 24.08 14.40 -21.66
CA LEU A 92 24.05 14.25 -23.12
C LEU A 92 23.21 15.37 -23.73
N GLU A 93 23.87 16.27 -24.44
CA GLU A 93 23.23 17.31 -25.24
C GLU A 93 23.03 16.79 -26.67
N VAL A 94 21.97 17.22 -27.34
CA VAL A 94 21.71 16.84 -28.75
C VAL A 94 22.10 18.02 -29.63
N ASP A 95 22.98 17.76 -30.61
CA ASP A 95 23.39 18.79 -31.55
C ASP A 95 22.31 19.10 -32.60
N GLN A 96 22.55 20.13 -33.42
CA GLN A 96 21.60 20.57 -34.46
C GLN A 96 21.37 19.53 -35.57
N ASN A 97 22.15 18.45 -35.60
CA ASN A 97 22.02 17.35 -36.55
C ASN A 97 21.36 16.11 -35.92
N GLY A 98 20.96 16.18 -34.65
CA GLY A 98 20.29 15.10 -33.93
C GLY A 98 21.22 14.04 -33.33
N TYR A 99 22.52 14.30 -33.25
CA TYR A 99 23.50 13.40 -32.63
C TYR A 99 23.74 13.78 -31.17
N ALA A 100 23.92 12.77 -30.32
CA ALA A 100 24.17 12.97 -28.90
C ALA A 100 25.65 13.28 -28.64
N VAL A 101 25.94 14.40 -27.96
CA VAL A 101 27.27 14.94 -27.69
C VAL A 101 27.48 15.07 -26.18
N LEU A 102 28.66 14.70 -25.70
CA LEU A 102 29.08 14.86 -24.29
C LEU A 102 29.76 16.22 -24.12
N SER A 103 29.32 17.04 -23.17
CA SER A 103 29.93 18.35 -22.89
C SER A 103 31.36 18.19 -22.34
N PRO A 104 32.34 18.95 -22.87
CA PRO A 104 33.77 18.72 -22.61
C PRO A 104 34.26 19.11 -21.20
N ASP A 105 33.41 19.73 -20.36
CA ASP A 105 33.76 20.16 -18.99
C ASP A 105 33.45 19.12 -17.90
N ALA A 106 32.98 17.92 -18.26
CA ALA A 106 32.74 16.84 -17.31
C ALA A 106 34.06 16.15 -16.90
N THR A 107 34.84 16.82 -16.06
CA THR A 107 35.97 16.22 -15.34
C THR A 107 35.41 15.13 -14.42
N MET A 108 35.51 13.86 -14.81
CA MET A 108 35.08 12.71 -14.00
C MET A 108 35.96 12.58 -12.75
N PRO A 109 35.44 12.73 -11.51
CA PRO A 109 35.87 11.83 -10.45
C PRO A 109 35.31 10.42 -10.78
N PRO A 110 35.93 9.32 -10.32
CA PRO A 110 35.31 8.01 -10.38
C PRO A 110 34.13 8.02 -9.41
N ALA A 111 33.00 8.53 -9.85
CA ALA A 111 31.75 8.46 -9.14
C ALA A 111 31.43 6.97 -9.03
N ALA A 112 31.53 6.46 -7.80
CA ALA A 112 30.94 5.19 -7.42
C ALA A 112 29.58 5.08 -8.11
N ALA A 113 29.37 3.99 -8.86
CA ALA A 113 28.11 3.71 -9.52
C ALA A 113 26.99 4.04 -8.53
N PRO A 114 26.09 4.99 -8.83
CA PRO A 114 24.86 5.06 -8.08
C PRO A 114 24.14 3.79 -8.51
N THR A 115 24.27 2.74 -7.71
CA THR A 115 23.33 1.62 -7.70
C THR A 115 21.97 2.25 -7.89
N ALA A 116 21.26 1.89 -8.97
CA ALA A 116 19.88 2.26 -9.20
C ALA A 116 19.18 2.12 -7.85
N ALA A 117 18.97 3.24 -7.16
CA ALA A 117 18.41 3.23 -5.83
C ALA A 117 16.95 2.93 -6.08
N SER A 118 16.66 1.65 -6.20
CA SER A 118 15.35 1.02 -6.23
C SER A 118 14.49 1.83 -5.28
N ARG A 119 13.65 2.71 -5.82
CA ARG A 119 12.89 3.65 -5.00
C ARG A 119 11.86 2.80 -4.28
N ALA A 120 12.16 2.44 -3.02
CA ALA A 120 11.28 1.63 -2.22
C ALA A 120 10.24 2.55 -1.56
N GLU A 121 8.96 2.27 -1.77
CA GLU A 121 7.84 3.02 -1.21
C GLU A 121 7.03 2.16 -0.24
N ARG A 122 6.39 2.79 0.74
CA ARG A 122 5.44 2.08 1.61
C ARG A 122 4.11 1.91 0.89
N MET A 123 3.42 0.83 1.21
CA MET A 123 2.01 0.70 0.87
C MET A 123 1.20 1.78 1.61
N LYS A 124 0.12 2.22 0.99
CA LYS A 124 -0.83 3.14 1.61
C LYS A 124 -1.60 2.39 2.70
N PRO A 125 -2.04 3.08 3.77
CA PRO A 125 -2.76 2.41 4.86
C PRO A 125 -3.96 1.59 4.39
N PHE A 126 -4.76 2.11 3.45
CA PHE A 126 -5.93 1.38 2.95
C PHE A 126 -5.53 0.11 2.17
N GLU A 127 -4.39 0.10 1.47
CA GLU A 127 -3.91 -1.05 0.71
C GLU A 127 -3.53 -2.18 1.65
N ILE A 128 -2.88 -1.84 2.77
CA ILE A 128 -2.49 -2.79 3.80
C ILE A 128 -3.73 -3.43 4.42
N ILE A 129 -4.70 -2.61 4.85
CA ILE A 129 -5.95 -3.12 5.44
C ILE A 129 -6.75 -3.95 4.43
N SER A 130 -6.78 -3.55 3.16
CA SER A 130 -7.47 -4.30 2.12
C SER A 130 -6.80 -5.66 1.87
N LEU A 131 -5.46 -5.72 1.84
CA LEU A 131 -4.72 -6.98 1.70
C LEU A 131 -4.96 -7.93 2.88
N THR A 132 -4.98 -7.41 4.10
CA THR A 132 -5.18 -8.23 5.30
C THR A 132 -6.61 -8.70 5.48
N MET A 133 -7.58 -7.99 4.89
CA MET A 133 -8.99 -8.39 4.83
C MET A 133 -9.28 -9.38 3.71
N LEU A 134 -8.80 -9.11 2.49
CA LEU A 134 -9.16 -9.89 1.30
C LEU A 134 -8.31 -11.16 1.13
N ARG A 135 -7.10 -11.19 1.70
CA ARG A 135 -6.12 -12.29 1.62
C ARG A 135 -5.99 -12.90 0.22
N PRO A 136 -5.66 -12.08 -0.80
CA PRO A 136 -5.41 -12.61 -2.13
C PRO A 136 -4.26 -13.63 -2.10
N THR A 137 -4.39 -14.67 -2.89
CA THR A 137 -3.45 -15.80 -2.94
C THR A 137 -2.38 -15.63 -4.00
N THR A 138 -2.63 -14.75 -4.99
CA THR A 138 -1.72 -14.47 -6.09
C THR A 138 -1.51 -12.98 -6.26
N THR A 139 -0.32 -12.57 -6.72
CA THR A 139 -0.03 -11.16 -7.02
C THR A 139 -1.00 -10.59 -8.04
N ARG A 140 -1.41 -11.40 -9.04
CA ARG A 140 -2.42 -10.99 -10.02
C ARG A 140 -3.76 -10.67 -9.38
N GLU A 141 -4.25 -11.56 -8.52
CA GLU A 141 -5.50 -11.33 -7.78
C GLU A 141 -5.41 -10.09 -6.89
N ALA A 142 -4.29 -9.90 -6.18
CA ALA A 142 -4.06 -8.75 -5.34
C ALA A 142 -4.15 -7.43 -6.12
N VAL A 143 -3.56 -7.39 -7.33
CA VAL A 143 -3.60 -6.22 -8.21
C VAL A 143 -4.97 -6.02 -8.85
N GLU A 144 -5.69 -7.10 -9.21
CA GLU A 144 -7.06 -7.00 -9.74
C GLU A 144 -8.03 -6.45 -8.67
N LEU A 145 -7.88 -6.86 -7.41
CA LEU A 145 -8.69 -6.38 -6.28
C LEU A 145 -8.27 -4.98 -5.80
N ILE A 146 -6.97 -4.67 -5.84
CA ILE A 146 -6.39 -3.41 -5.35
C ILE A 146 -5.45 -2.85 -6.44
N PRO A 147 -6.00 -2.15 -7.45
CA PRO A 147 -5.24 -1.72 -8.63
C PRO A 147 -4.03 -0.84 -8.33
N SER A 148 -4.06 -0.10 -7.23
CA SER A 148 -2.97 0.77 -6.83
C SER A 148 -1.69 0.00 -6.49
N LEU A 149 -1.77 -1.30 -6.17
CA LEU A 149 -0.61 -2.17 -5.93
C LEU A 149 0.24 -2.43 -7.17
N TYR A 150 -0.30 -2.20 -8.39
CA TYR A 150 0.42 -2.38 -9.66
C TYR A 150 1.77 -1.63 -9.72
N ARG A 151 1.91 -0.55 -8.92
CA ARG A 151 3.15 0.23 -8.84
C ARG A 151 4.33 -0.54 -8.23
N PHE A 152 4.09 -1.66 -7.54
CA PHE A 152 5.12 -2.46 -6.92
C PHE A 152 5.59 -3.61 -7.83
N GLU A 153 6.79 -4.12 -7.56
CA GLU A 153 7.30 -5.30 -8.25
C GLU A 153 6.62 -6.58 -7.78
N ASP A 154 6.40 -7.52 -8.71
CA ASP A 154 5.67 -8.76 -8.43
C ASP A 154 6.36 -9.62 -7.38
N ALA A 155 7.71 -9.67 -7.41
CA ALA A 155 8.49 -10.41 -6.40
C ALA A 155 8.29 -9.86 -4.98
N GLU A 156 8.17 -8.53 -4.84
CA GLU A 156 7.95 -7.88 -3.55
C GLU A 156 6.51 -8.07 -3.06
N LEU A 157 5.54 -8.12 -3.99
CA LEU A 157 4.15 -8.45 -3.68
C LEU A 157 4.01 -9.92 -3.27
N ASP A 158 4.64 -10.85 -3.96
CA ASP A 158 4.66 -12.27 -3.58
C ASP A 158 5.24 -12.46 -2.16
N ASP A 159 6.31 -11.75 -1.81
CA ASP A 159 6.87 -11.74 -0.45
C ASP A 159 5.88 -11.21 0.61
N VAL A 160 5.01 -10.26 0.24
CA VAL A 160 3.95 -9.75 1.12
C VAL A 160 2.82 -10.76 1.25
N LEU A 161 2.38 -11.39 0.16
CA LEU A 161 1.33 -12.40 0.18
C LEU A 161 1.77 -13.67 0.94
N GLY A 162 3.07 -14.00 0.89
CA GLY A 162 3.65 -15.05 1.72
C GLY A 162 3.45 -14.81 3.22
N LEU A 163 3.43 -13.56 3.68
CA LEU A 163 3.16 -13.23 5.08
C LEU A 163 1.68 -13.35 5.47
N LEU A 164 0.77 -13.30 4.49
CA LEU A 164 -0.68 -13.42 4.69
C LEU A 164 -1.16 -14.87 4.67
N SER A 165 -0.33 -15.78 4.17
CA SER A 165 -0.67 -17.19 3.91
C SER A 165 -0.43 -18.13 5.11
N PHE A 166 -0.06 -17.59 6.27
CA PHE A 166 0.15 -18.34 7.51
C PHE A 166 -1.04 -18.25 8.47
#